data_AF-A0A932UV43-F1
#
_entry.id   AF-A0A932UV43-F1
#
_cell.length_a   1.000
_cell.length_b   1.000
_cell.length_c   1.000
_cell.angle_alpha   90.00
_cell.angle_beta   90.00
_cell.angle_gamma   90.00
#
_symmetry.space_group_name_H-M   'P 1'
#
loop_
_entity.id
_entity.type
_entity.pdbx_description
1 polymer ?
#
loop_
_entity_poly.entity_id
_entity_poly.type
_entity_poly.pdbx_seq_one_letter_code
_entity_poly.pdbx_strand_id
1 'polypeptide(L)'
;MGETLNGIDLEGFREALELIKADPEKVKAAPRSARIRWLGGFKMKVYTRDHVYIVDEPHRLASTDEAPTAVEYVVGALGACLATGFILNATMHGIEIYNMEVALEGEMENILMFFGLSEEGHPGFKEISAKLYVTADADREVLEELWERT
;
A
#
# COMPACT_ATOMS: atom_id res chain seq x y z
N MET A 1 -21.69 -6.67 22.09
CA MET A 1 -20.89 -6.46 20.87
C MET A 1 -20.55 -4.98 20.84
N GLY A 2 -19.27 -4.63 20.75
CA GLY A 2 -18.83 -3.23 20.71
C GLY A 2 -19.32 -2.52 19.45
N GLU A 3 -19.24 -1.19 19.45
CA GLU A 3 -19.61 -0.35 18.31
C GLU A 3 -18.57 -0.53 17.18
N THR A 4 -19.04 -0.90 15.99
CA THR A 4 -18.18 -1.08 14.81
C THR A 4 -18.58 -0.15 13.69
N LEU A 5 -17.60 0.43 12.99
CA LEU A 5 -17.82 1.21 11.77
C LEU A 5 -16.75 0.83 10.73
N ASN A 6 -17.15 0.61 9.48
CA ASN A 6 -16.27 0.17 8.39
C ASN A 6 -15.46 -1.11 8.72
N GLY A 7 -16.01 -1.98 9.58
CA GLY A 7 -15.33 -3.19 10.06
C GLY A 7 -14.27 -2.95 11.14
N ILE A 8 -14.14 -1.73 11.67
CA ILE A 8 -13.22 -1.36 12.75
C ILE A 8 -13.98 -1.34 14.08
N ASP A 9 -13.45 -2.02 15.09
CA ASP A 9 -13.88 -1.89 16.49
C ASP A 9 -13.45 -0.53 17.04
N LEU A 10 -14.43 0.34 17.32
CA LEU A 10 -14.17 1.72 17.69
C LEU A 10 -13.59 1.85 19.09
N GLU A 11 -13.90 0.92 20.01
CA GLU A 11 -13.34 0.94 21.35
C GLU A 11 -11.85 0.58 21.32
N GLY A 12 -11.50 -0.58 20.74
CA GLY A 12 -10.10 -0.99 20.59
C GLY A 12 -9.27 -0.02 19.76
N PHE A 13 -9.87 0.63 18.74
CA PHE A 13 -9.18 1.65 17.97
C PHE A 13 -8.85 2.90 18.80
N ARG A 14 -9.78 3.40 19.63
CA ARG A 14 -9.51 4.52 20.55
C ARG A 14 -8.41 4.18 21.54
N GLU A 15 -8.41 2.97 22.10
CA GLU A 15 -7.34 2.51 22.98
C GLU A 15 -5.98 2.50 22.28
N ALA A 16 -5.92 2.01 21.04
CA ALA A 16 -4.69 2.02 20.24
C ALA A 16 -4.18 3.45 20.01
N LEU A 17 -5.07 4.41 19.75
CA LEU A 17 -4.70 5.81 19.59
C LEU A 17 -4.12 6.42 20.88
N GLU A 18 -4.68 6.10 22.05
CA GLU A 18 -4.14 6.57 23.32
C GLU A 18 -2.75 6.00 23.61
N LEU A 19 -2.50 4.72 23.26
CA LEU A 19 -1.16 4.13 23.35
C LEU A 19 -0.16 4.82 22.41
N ILE A 20 -0.59 5.18 21.20
CA ILE A 20 0.25 5.92 20.24
C ILE A 20 0.57 7.32 20.76
N LYS A 21 -0.43 8.02 21.31
CA LYS A 21 -0.25 9.36 21.90
C LYS A 21 0.66 9.36 23.12
N ALA A 22 0.64 8.27 23.90
CA ALA A 22 1.47 8.14 25.10
C ALA A 22 2.98 8.02 24.77
N ASP A 23 3.34 7.44 23.61
CA ASP A 23 4.73 7.28 23.19
C ASP A 23 4.90 7.42 21.67
N PRO A 24 4.75 8.64 21.12
CA PRO A 24 4.81 8.87 19.68
C PRO A 24 6.20 8.59 19.10
N GLU A 25 7.27 8.78 19.89
CA GLU A 25 8.64 8.55 19.44
C GLU A 25 8.91 7.06 19.24
N LYS A 26 8.38 6.19 20.10
CA LYS A 26 8.45 4.74 19.88
C LYS A 26 7.75 4.30 18.61
N VAL A 27 6.58 4.87 18.30
CA VAL A 27 5.84 4.55 17.07
C VAL A 27 6.60 5.01 15.83
N LYS A 28 7.18 6.22 15.87
CA LYS A 28 8.03 6.72 14.78
C LYS A 28 9.28 5.86 14.58
N ALA A 29 9.92 5.45 15.67
CA ALA A 29 11.13 4.64 15.66
C ALA A 29 10.90 3.15 15.37
N ALA A 30 9.64 2.68 15.32
CA ALA A 30 9.33 1.29 15.07
C ALA A 30 9.92 0.82 13.71
N PRO A 31 10.73 -0.26 13.70
CA PRO A 31 11.44 -0.67 12.50
C PRO A 31 10.47 -1.24 11.46
N ARG A 32 10.52 -0.69 10.25
CA ARG A 32 9.86 -1.23 9.06
C ARG A 32 10.93 -2.00 8.29
N SER A 33 11.00 -3.32 8.51
CA SER A 33 12.07 -4.14 7.97
C SER A 33 11.53 -5.38 7.27
N ALA A 34 12.25 -5.80 6.23
CA ALA A 34 12.03 -7.04 5.51
C ALA A 34 13.37 -7.77 5.37
N ARG A 35 13.33 -9.10 5.36
CA ARG A 35 14.48 -9.92 4.93
C ARG A 35 14.12 -10.61 3.63
N ILE A 36 15.05 -10.64 2.69
CA ILE A 36 14.83 -11.19 1.37
C ILE A 36 15.80 -12.36 1.19
N ARG A 37 15.30 -13.51 0.78
CA ARG A 37 16.09 -14.70 0.43
C ARG A 37 15.89 -15.01 -1.05
N TRP A 38 17.00 -15.12 -1.77
CA TRP A 38 17.00 -15.63 -3.14
C TRP A 38 16.64 -17.12 -3.17
N LEU A 39 15.77 -17.50 -4.10
CA LEU A 39 15.34 -18.89 -4.30
C LEU A 39 15.86 -19.52 -5.61
N GLY A 40 16.61 -18.77 -6.42
CA GLY A 40 17.00 -19.16 -7.78
C GLY A 40 16.31 -18.28 -8.84
N GLY A 41 16.97 -18.04 -9.97
CA GLY A 41 16.45 -17.17 -11.03
C GLY A 41 16.11 -15.77 -10.51
N PHE A 42 14.99 -15.21 -10.98
CA PHE A 42 14.42 -13.94 -10.49
C PHE A 42 13.39 -14.11 -9.37
N LYS A 43 13.46 -15.23 -8.63
CA LYS A 43 12.52 -15.52 -7.54
C LYS A 43 13.10 -15.19 -6.18
N MET A 44 12.32 -14.46 -5.38
CA MET A 44 12.69 -14.07 -4.02
C MET A 44 11.60 -14.45 -3.03
N LYS A 45 12.02 -14.83 -1.82
CA LYS A 45 11.16 -15.02 -0.66
C LYS A 45 11.36 -13.88 0.31
N VAL A 46 10.30 -13.12 0.57
CA VAL A 46 10.32 -11.95 1.44
C VAL A 46 9.68 -12.29 2.78
N TYR A 47 10.33 -11.87 3.86
CA TYR A 47 9.88 -12.06 5.24
C TYR A 47 9.64 -10.70 5.88
N THR A 48 8.42 -10.47 6.38
CA THR A 48 8.02 -9.23 7.10
C THR A 48 7.26 -9.60 8.37
N ARG A 49 7.83 -9.34 9.56
CA ARG A 49 7.34 -9.92 10.83
C ARG A 49 7.18 -11.45 10.68
N ASP A 50 5.98 -11.98 10.92
CA ASP A 50 5.63 -13.39 10.78
C ASP A 50 4.99 -13.72 9.42
N HIS A 51 4.98 -12.75 8.49
CA HIS A 51 4.43 -12.91 7.14
C HIS A 51 5.50 -13.25 6.13
N VAL A 52 5.09 -13.98 5.10
CA VAL A 52 5.96 -14.44 4.02
C VAL A 52 5.22 -14.33 2.70
N TYR A 53 5.89 -13.80 1.68
CA TYR A 53 5.40 -13.77 0.30
C TYR A 53 6.53 -13.98 -0.70
N ILE A 54 6.15 -14.26 -1.95
CA ILE A 54 7.08 -14.48 -3.06
C ILE A 54 7.05 -13.27 -3.97
N VAL A 55 8.20 -12.94 -4.56
CA VAL A 55 8.33 -11.99 -5.66
C VAL A 55 8.94 -12.77 -6.83
N ASP A 56 8.42 -12.55 -8.02
CA ASP A 56 8.89 -13.19 -9.25
C ASP A 56 8.78 -12.23 -10.44
N GLU A 57 9.24 -12.64 -11.61
CA GLU A 57 9.15 -11.88 -12.86
C GLU A 57 8.24 -12.59 -13.88
N PRO A 58 7.70 -11.87 -14.87
CA PRO A 58 6.85 -12.47 -15.89
C PRO A 58 7.60 -13.49 -16.77
N HIS A 59 6.88 -14.43 -17.37
CA HIS A 59 7.48 -15.47 -18.23
C HIS A 59 8.38 -14.92 -19.35
N ARG A 60 8.01 -13.78 -19.93
CA ARG A 60 8.78 -13.09 -20.99
C ARG A 60 10.18 -12.66 -20.56
N LEU A 61 10.46 -12.59 -19.25
CA LEU A 61 11.79 -12.34 -18.68
C LEU A 61 12.49 -13.64 -18.25
N ALA A 62 12.13 -14.77 -18.88
CA ALA A 62 12.68 -16.09 -18.58
C ALA A 62 12.50 -16.53 -17.11
N SER A 63 11.44 -16.05 -16.45
CA SER A 63 11.07 -16.48 -15.10
C SER A 63 9.76 -17.28 -15.07
N THR A 64 9.29 -17.62 -13.87
CA THR A 64 8.16 -18.54 -13.67
C THR A 64 6.80 -17.87 -13.55
N ASP A 65 6.72 -16.55 -13.44
CA ASP A 65 5.45 -15.81 -13.32
C ASP A 65 4.54 -16.34 -12.19
N GLU A 66 5.15 -16.84 -11.10
CA GLU A 66 4.43 -17.47 -9.97
C GLU A 66 3.97 -16.44 -8.92
N ALA A 67 4.44 -15.20 -9.02
CA ALA A 67 4.10 -14.10 -8.13
C ALA A 67 4.29 -12.76 -8.83
N PRO A 68 3.67 -11.67 -8.33
CA PRO A 68 3.89 -10.33 -8.86
C PRO A 68 5.36 -9.91 -8.80
N THR A 69 5.71 -8.98 -9.68
CA THR A 69 7.00 -8.29 -9.68
C THR A 69 7.18 -7.42 -8.46
N ALA A 70 8.44 -7.12 -8.13
CA ALA A 70 8.75 -6.20 -7.04
C ALA A 70 8.06 -4.84 -7.24
N VAL A 71 8.01 -4.35 -8.47
CA VAL A 71 7.41 -3.05 -8.81
C VAL A 71 5.89 -3.06 -8.70
N GLU A 72 5.23 -4.16 -9.08
CA GLU A 72 3.79 -4.34 -8.86
C GLU A 72 3.46 -4.46 -7.37
N TYR A 73 4.30 -5.13 -6.58
CA TYR A 73 4.16 -5.12 -5.12
C TYR A 73 4.30 -3.73 -4.51
N VAL A 74 5.21 -2.89 -5.02
CA VAL A 74 5.36 -1.51 -4.54
C VAL A 74 4.08 -0.71 -4.81
N VAL A 75 3.55 -0.76 -6.04
CA VAL A 75 2.33 -0.03 -6.42
C VAL A 75 1.12 -0.58 -5.65
N GLY A 76 0.97 -1.90 -5.56
CA GLY A 76 -0.10 -2.54 -4.80
C GLY A 76 -0.05 -2.22 -3.31
N ALA A 77 1.15 -2.22 -2.70
CA ALA A 77 1.32 -1.87 -1.30
C ALA A 77 1.03 -0.39 -1.03
N LEU A 78 1.42 0.51 -1.94
CA LEU A 78 1.06 1.93 -1.86
C LEU A 78 -0.45 2.11 -1.94
N GLY A 79 -1.12 1.44 -2.89
CA GLY A 79 -2.57 1.49 -3.02
C GLY A 79 -3.31 1.00 -1.78
N ALA A 80 -2.86 -0.12 -1.20
CA ALA A 80 -3.39 -0.64 0.05
C ALA A 80 -3.17 0.34 1.22
N CYS A 81 -2.03 1.03 1.25
CA CYS A 81 -1.73 2.05 2.25
C CYS A 81 -2.68 3.25 2.14
N LEU A 82 -2.91 3.76 0.93
CA LEU A 82 -3.86 4.85 0.67
C LEU A 82 -5.29 4.43 1.03
N ALA A 83 -5.74 3.26 0.60
CA ALA A 83 -7.05 2.72 0.96
C ALA A 83 -7.24 2.61 2.49
N THR A 84 -6.21 2.15 3.20
CA THR A 84 -6.22 2.06 4.67
C THR A 84 -6.33 3.45 5.31
N GLY A 85 -5.57 4.43 4.81
CA GLY A 85 -5.62 5.81 5.27
C GLY A 85 -6.99 6.45 5.04
N PHE A 86 -7.61 6.20 3.89
CA PHE A 86 -8.94 6.71 3.59
C PHE A 86 -10.01 6.10 4.52
N ILE A 87 -10.02 4.78 4.71
CA ILE A 87 -10.93 4.10 5.66
C ILE A 87 -10.73 4.66 7.08
N LEU A 88 -9.48 4.85 7.50
CA LEU A 88 -9.14 5.41 8.81
C LEU A 88 -9.76 6.80 8.98
N ASN A 89 -9.54 7.71 8.01
CA ASN A 89 -10.08 9.05 8.04
C ASN A 89 -11.61 9.05 8.02
N ALA A 90 -12.25 8.28 7.13
CA ALA A 90 -13.71 8.17 7.06
C ALA A 90 -14.30 7.70 8.40
N THR A 91 -13.71 6.66 8.99
CA THR A 91 -14.13 6.10 10.28
C THR A 91 -14.02 7.13 11.40
N MET A 92 -12.93 7.91 11.45
CA MET A 92 -12.78 8.98 12.45
C MET A 92 -13.80 10.11 12.30
N HIS A 93 -14.35 10.30 11.09
CA HIS A 93 -15.40 11.29 10.81
C HIS A 93 -16.81 10.71 10.91
N GLY A 94 -16.96 9.42 11.28
CA GLY A 94 -18.26 8.76 11.36
C GLY A 94 -18.89 8.46 10.01
N ILE A 95 -18.12 8.49 8.91
CA ILE A 95 -18.60 8.23 7.55
C ILE A 95 -18.57 6.72 7.30
N GLU A 96 -19.72 6.15 6.97
CA GLU A 96 -19.84 4.74 6.58
C GLU A 96 -19.49 4.56 5.09
N ILE A 97 -18.61 3.60 4.80
CA ILE A 97 -18.22 3.21 3.44
C ILE A 97 -18.99 1.97 3.04
N TYR A 98 -19.74 2.07 1.94
CA TYR A 98 -20.53 0.96 1.39
C TYR A 98 -19.73 0.13 0.38
N ASN A 99 -18.90 0.78 -0.43
CA ASN A 99 -18.03 0.13 -1.41
C ASN A 99 -16.81 1.01 -1.73
N MET A 100 -15.66 0.41 -2.02
CA MET A 100 -14.43 1.14 -2.32
C MET A 100 -13.44 0.33 -3.16
N GLU A 101 -12.76 0.99 -4.10
CA GLU A 101 -11.63 0.48 -4.88
C GLU A 101 -10.61 1.60 -5.11
N VAL A 102 -9.32 1.27 -5.04
CA VAL A 102 -8.23 2.20 -5.44
C VAL A 102 -7.47 1.57 -6.60
N ALA A 103 -7.50 2.24 -7.75
CA ALA A 103 -6.71 1.86 -8.92
C ALA A 103 -5.42 2.68 -8.97
N LEU A 104 -4.28 2.05 -9.23
CA LEU A 104 -3.00 2.72 -9.38
C LEU A 104 -2.31 2.32 -10.67
N GLU A 105 -1.69 3.30 -11.32
CA GLU A 105 -0.85 3.10 -12.49
C GLU A 105 0.51 3.77 -12.25
N GLY A 106 1.59 3.00 -12.40
CA GLY A 106 2.96 3.48 -12.28
C GLY A 106 3.62 3.63 -13.65
N GLU A 107 4.05 4.84 -13.98
CA GLU A 107 4.86 5.12 -15.17
C GLU A 107 6.34 4.99 -14.80
N MET A 108 7.07 4.10 -15.47
CA MET A 108 8.53 3.99 -15.31
C MET A 108 9.23 5.10 -16.10
N GLU A 109 10.27 5.71 -15.55
CA GLU A 109 11.02 6.77 -16.26
C GLU A 109 11.81 6.20 -17.44
N ASN A 110 12.76 5.30 -17.17
CA ASN A 110 13.45 4.55 -18.22
C ASN A 110 13.87 3.16 -17.73
N ILE A 111 12.97 2.17 -17.87
CA ILE A 111 13.23 0.79 -17.46
C ILE A 111 14.39 0.13 -18.23
N LEU A 112 14.79 0.66 -19.39
CA LEU A 112 15.93 0.12 -20.15
C LEU A 112 17.26 0.24 -19.38
N MET A 113 17.36 1.21 -18.48
CA MET A 113 18.51 1.35 -17.56
C MET A 113 18.68 0.10 -16.68
N PHE A 114 17.57 -0.48 -16.20
CA PHE A 114 17.62 -1.71 -15.39
C PHE A 114 18.19 -2.90 -16.18
N PHE A 115 17.91 -2.94 -17.48
CA PHE A 115 18.40 -3.99 -18.39
C PHE A 115 19.78 -3.67 -19.01
N GLY A 116 20.40 -2.54 -18.67
CA GLY A 116 21.68 -2.11 -19.24
C GLY A 116 21.62 -1.78 -20.73
N LEU A 117 20.44 -1.39 -21.24
CA LEU A 117 20.19 -1.06 -22.65
C LEU A 117 20.18 0.47 -22.89
N SER A 118 20.45 1.25 -21.85
CA SER A 118 20.53 2.72 -21.89
C SER A 118 21.54 3.18 -20.83
N GLU A 119 22.13 4.36 -21.04
CA GLU A 119 23.02 5.04 -20.07
C GLU A 119 22.41 6.36 -19.53
N GLU A 120 21.19 6.72 -19.98
CA GLU A 120 20.51 7.97 -19.62
C GLU A 120 19.17 7.71 -18.92
N GLY A 121 18.88 8.46 -17.84
CA GLY A 121 17.62 8.39 -17.08
C GLY A 121 17.70 7.53 -15.81
N HIS A 122 16.56 7.18 -15.24
CA HIS A 122 16.43 6.39 -14.00
C HIS A 122 15.51 5.15 -14.18
N PRO A 123 15.84 3.98 -13.59
CA PRO A 123 15.02 2.76 -13.75
C PRO A 123 13.77 2.71 -12.87
N GLY A 124 13.53 3.72 -12.04
CA GLY A 124 12.38 3.78 -11.14
C GLY A 124 11.12 4.38 -11.77
N PHE A 125 10.09 4.55 -10.94
CA PHE A 125 8.89 5.27 -11.33
C PHE A 125 9.18 6.75 -11.55
N LYS A 126 8.70 7.28 -12.67
CA LYS A 126 8.57 8.72 -12.95
C LYS A 126 7.37 9.29 -12.20
N GLU A 127 6.25 8.59 -12.26
CA GLU A 127 4.99 9.01 -11.66
C GLU A 127 4.17 7.79 -11.26
N ILE A 128 3.41 7.91 -10.18
CA ILE A 128 2.36 6.95 -9.81
C ILE A 128 1.07 7.75 -9.67
N SER A 129 0.05 7.38 -10.45
CA SER A 129 -1.28 7.95 -10.35
C SER A 129 -2.19 7.02 -9.55
N ALA A 130 -3.07 7.59 -8.72
CA ALA A 130 -4.01 6.85 -7.91
C ALA A 130 -5.42 7.42 -8.10
N LYS A 131 -6.42 6.53 -8.24
CA LYS A 131 -7.82 6.89 -8.38
C LYS A 131 -8.68 6.09 -7.43
N LEU A 132 -9.43 6.80 -6.59
CA LEU A 132 -10.40 6.23 -5.67
C LEU A 132 -11.79 6.16 -6.33
N TYR A 133 -12.41 4.99 -6.28
CA TYR A 133 -13.83 4.77 -6.56
C TYR A 133 -14.49 4.42 -5.23
N VAL A 134 -15.46 5.22 -4.77
CA VAL A 134 -16.06 5.02 -3.45
C VAL A 134 -17.56 5.32 -3.46
N THR A 135 -18.31 4.59 -2.66
CA THR A 135 -19.71 4.85 -2.32
C THR A 135 -19.81 4.85 -0.81
N ALA A 136 -20.25 5.96 -0.21
CA ALA A 136 -20.22 6.20 1.22
C ALA A 136 -21.34 7.15 1.66
N ASP A 137 -21.59 7.24 2.96
CA ASP A 137 -22.56 8.14 3.58
C ASP A 137 -22.02 9.58 3.73
N ALA A 138 -21.58 10.17 2.62
CA ALA A 138 -21.11 11.55 2.58
C ALA A 138 -21.22 12.12 1.16
N ASP A 139 -21.32 13.45 1.09
CA ASP A 139 -21.30 14.18 -0.18
C ASP A 139 -19.93 14.10 -0.85
N ARG A 140 -19.92 14.29 -2.17
CA ARG A 140 -18.73 14.15 -3.00
C ARG A 140 -17.60 15.07 -2.54
N GLU A 141 -17.91 16.31 -2.20
CA GLU A 141 -16.94 17.31 -1.77
C GLU A 141 -16.22 16.85 -0.50
N VAL A 142 -16.94 16.26 0.46
CA VAL A 142 -16.37 15.69 1.67
C VAL A 142 -15.44 14.52 1.34
N LEU A 143 -15.85 13.64 0.42
CA LEU A 143 -15.04 12.49 0.01
C LEU A 143 -13.77 12.92 -0.74
N GLU A 144 -13.84 13.97 -1.56
CA GLU A 144 -12.68 14.57 -2.24
C GLU A 144 -11.71 15.18 -1.23
N GLU A 145 -12.20 15.95 -0.25
CA GLU A 145 -11.37 16.50 0.83
C GLU A 145 -10.70 15.41 1.69
N LEU A 146 -11.41 14.31 1.98
CA LEU A 146 -10.82 13.16 2.69
C LEU A 146 -9.73 12.49 1.86
N TRP A 147 -9.94 12.36 0.55
CA TRP A 147 -8.96 11.74 -0.34
C TRP A 147 -7.69 12.58 -0.48
N GLU A 148 -7.80 13.90 -0.59
CA GLU A 148 -6.63 14.80 -0.65
C GLU A 148 -5.77 14.80 0.63
N ARG A 149 -6.37 14.42 1.77
CA ARG A 149 -5.69 14.35 3.08
C ARG A 149 -5.13 12.97 3.41
N THR A 150 -5.40 11.98 2.56
CA THR A 150 -4.93 10.59 2.72
C THR A 150 -3.52 10.45 2.17
#